data_AF-A0A376B895-F1
#
_entry.id   AF-A0A376B895-F1
#
_cell.length_a   1.000
_cell.length_b   1.000
_cell.length_c   1.000
_cell.angle_alpha   90.00
_cell.angle_beta   90.00
_cell.angle_gamma   90.00
#
_symmetry.space_group_name_H-M   'P 1'
#
loop_
_entity.id
_entity.type
_entity.pdbx_description
1 polymer ?
#
loop_
_entity_poly.entity_id
_entity_poly.type
_entity_poly.pdbx_seq_one_letter_code
_entity_poly.pdbx_strand_id
1 'polypeptide(L)'
;MSSHIKFDSEIPPLATKNKNNLTDTPLDKPVSKKEQKYNNDYNSDSSSNDDEAPEEEGLSESAKKIEENLKKQEEALIQEKGKLKAKRKAQTLKFQEQQKLKQQRLELEKAKLLEFEKQLKLREQQEDESKQKIQALQELPQELFDNLENDEQSQKKENQVPKHINFNDPESLLLEKNDWSENKKSILNEKRKTLKKLRKTQITKNGFIVSKLSTKSTLKFAPKSEKKVLSVRDKWLRRKITNRK
;
A
#
# COMPACT_ATOMS: atom_id res chain seq x y z
N MET A 1 24.54 30.55 36.84
CA MET A 1 23.05 30.59 36.81
C MET A 1 22.62 29.68 35.67
N SER A 2 22.06 28.51 36.00
CA SER A 2 21.75 27.45 35.04
C SER A 2 20.26 27.52 34.69
N SER A 3 19.96 27.80 33.41
CA SER A 3 18.60 27.86 32.88
C SER A 3 18.05 26.45 32.65
N HIS A 4 17.11 26.06 33.51
CA HIS A 4 16.28 24.86 33.33
C HIS A 4 15.32 25.06 32.15
N ILE A 5 15.45 24.24 31.11
CA ILE A 5 14.46 24.13 30.03
C ILE A 5 13.37 23.16 30.53
N LYS A 6 12.16 23.69 30.77
CA LYS A 6 10.95 22.90 31.04
C LYS A 6 10.38 22.43 29.71
N PHE A 7 10.40 21.11 29.48
CA PHE A 7 9.62 20.50 28.41
C PHE A 7 8.21 20.26 28.94
N ASP A 8 7.27 21.11 28.54
CA ASP A 8 5.85 20.85 28.75
C ASP A 8 5.43 19.61 27.95
N SER A 9 4.63 18.82 28.64
CA SER A 9 4.27 17.45 28.34
C SER A 9 2.82 17.41 27.90
N GLU A 10 2.58 17.52 26.59
CA GLU A 10 1.27 17.22 26.01
C GLU A 10 1.43 16.35 24.76
N ILE A 11 1.78 15.08 24.99
CA ILE A 11 1.54 14.01 24.03
C ILE A 11 0.28 13.27 24.52
N PRO A 12 -0.84 13.26 23.78
CA PRO A 12 -2.01 12.51 24.18
C PRO A 12 -1.71 10.99 24.17
N PRO A 13 -2.12 10.23 25.19
CA PRO A 13 -1.81 8.81 25.29
C PRO A 13 -2.60 8.01 24.25
N LEU A 14 -1.88 7.40 23.30
CA LEU A 14 -2.40 6.34 22.45
C LEU A 14 -2.76 5.14 23.34
N ALA A 15 -4.05 4.86 23.44
CA ALA A 15 -4.61 3.73 24.16
C ALA A 15 -4.07 2.39 23.63
N THR A 16 -3.12 1.80 24.35
CA THR A 16 -2.65 0.42 24.16
C THR A 16 -3.47 -0.54 25.02
N LYS A 17 -4.67 -0.91 24.55
CA LYS A 17 -5.36 -2.12 25.02
C LYS A 17 -5.00 -3.30 24.12
N ASN A 18 -3.98 -4.06 24.53
CA ASN A 18 -3.96 -5.52 24.39
C ASN A 18 -2.83 -6.09 25.26
N LYS A 19 -3.13 -6.18 26.56
CA LYS A 19 -2.54 -7.19 27.42
C LYS A 19 -3.34 -8.46 27.15
N ASN A 20 -2.70 -9.49 26.60
CA ASN A 20 -2.94 -10.90 26.90
C ASN A 20 -1.98 -11.75 26.05
N ASN A 21 -1.20 -12.56 26.77
CA ASN A 21 -0.46 -13.77 26.37
C ASN A 21 1.06 -13.65 26.48
N LEU A 22 1.49 -13.47 27.73
CA LEU A 22 2.73 -14.02 28.25
C LEU A 22 2.33 -15.16 29.19
N THR A 23 2.52 -16.40 28.76
CA THR A 23 2.69 -17.55 29.67
C THR A 23 3.67 -18.51 29.05
N ASP A 24 4.63 -18.85 29.88
CA ASP A 24 5.72 -19.78 29.70
C ASP A 24 5.30 -21.20 29.26
N THR A 25 6.30 -21.87 28.73
CA THR A 25 6.43 -23.26 28.24
C THR A 25 5.80 -24.35 29.13
N PRO A 26 5.50 -25.55 28.57
CA PRO A 26 6.55 -26.59 28.61
C PRO A 26 6.72 -27.39 27.31
N LEU A 27 7.92 -27.98 27.22
CA LEU A 27 8.31 -29.09 26.35
C LEU A 27 7.29 -30.25 26.34
N ASP A 28 7.46 -31.11 25.35
CA ASP A 28 6.89 -32.46 25.22
C ASP A 28 5.41 -32.58 24.84
N LYS A 29 5.18 -32.76 23.54
CA LYS A 29 4.16 -33.69 23.07
C LYS A 29 4.72 -34.66 22.03
N PRO A 30 4.45 -35.97 22.21
CA PRO A 30 5.07 -37.04 21.45
C PRO A 30 4.54 -37.09 20.01
N VAL A 31 5.46 -37.49 19.13
CA VAL A 31 5.23 -37.93 17.76
C VAL A 31 4.04 -38.90 17.72
N SER A 32 2.96 -38.48 17.07
CA SER A 32 1.86 -39.37 16.72
C SER A 32 2.38 -40.40 15.71
N LYS A 33 2.50 -41.64 16.18
CA LYS A 33 2.74 -42.83 15.35
C LYS A 33 1.63 -42.87 14.30
N LYS A 34 2.01 -42.71 13.02
CA LYS A 34 1.17 -43.16 11.91
C LYS A 34 1.13 -44.68 11.99
N GLU A 35 -0.05 -45.22 12.27
CA GLU A 35 -0.38 -46.62 12.06
C GLU A 35 -0.13 -46.95 10.59
N GLN A 36 0.99 -47.62 10.31
CA GLN A 36 1.18 -48.36 9.08
C GLN A 36 0.33 -49.62 9.19
N LYS A 37 -0.75 -49.69 8.40
CA LYS A 37 -1.44 -50.94 8.13
C LYS A 37 -0.47 -51.88 7.43
N TYR A 38 0.06 -52.84 8.16
CA TYR A 38 0.70 -54.02 7.59
C TYR A 38 -0.40 -54.90 7.02
N ASN A 39 -0.43 -55.04 5.69
CA ASN A 39 -1.08 -56.18 5.04
C ASN A 39 -0.17 -57.39 5.28
N ASN A 40 -0.61 -58.29 6.16
CA ASN A 40 -0.05 -59.63 6.30
C ASN A 40 -0.60 -60.50 5.17
N ASP A 41 0.13 -60.58 4.06
CA ASP A 41 -0.02 -61.68 3.10
C ASP A 41 1.07 -62.71 3.43
N TYR A 42 0.73 -63.67 4.29
CA TYR A 42 1.52 -64.87 4.50
C TYR A 42 1.41 -65.74 3.24
N ASN A 43 2.41 -65.67 2.36
CA ASN A 43 2.67 -66.72 1.39
C ASN A 43 4.01 -67.36 1.76
N SER A 44 3.93 -68.43 2.56
CA SER A 44 5.04 -69.30 2.89
C SER A 44 5.23 -70.26 1.72
N ASP A 45 6.26 -70.04 0.91
CA ASP A 45 6.86 -71.13 0.16
C ASP A 45 8.33 -71.25 0.53
N SER A 46 8.68 -72.49 0.84
CA SER A 46 9.90 -72.96 1.44
C SER A 46 10.87 -73.31 0.32
N SER A 47 12.00 -72.61 0.22
CA SER A 47 13.15 -73.14 -0.50
C SER A 47 14.44 -72.78 0.22
N SER A 48 14.94 -73.79 0.92
CA SER A 48 16.34 -74.02 1.31
C SER A 48 17.34 -73.51 0.27
N ASN A 49 18.32 -72.70 0.71
CA ASN A 49 19.76 -72.96 0.49
C ASN A 49 20.67 -71.86 1.08
N ASP A 50 21.84 -72.34 1.53
CA ASP A 50 23.08 -71.67 1.94
C ASP A 50 23.18 -71.00 3.31
N ASP A 51 23.62 -71.82 4.29
CA ASP A 51 24.40 -71.44 5.46
C ASP A 51 25.81 -70.99 5.01
N GLU A 52 25.92 -69.78 4.46
CA GLU A 52 27.19 -69.06 4.38
C GLU A 52 27.17 -67.97 5.45
N ALA A 53 27.90 -68.23 6.54
CA ALA A 53 27.99 -67.30 7.66
C ALA A 53 28.48 -65.92 7.16
N PRO A 54 27.80 -64.80 7.50
CA PRO A 54 28.23 -63.48 7.06
C PRO A 54 29.64 -63.19 7.58
N GLU A 55 30.58 -62.93 6.68
CA GLU A 55 31.93 -62.49 7.03
C GLU A 55 31.87 -61.20 7.88
N GLU A 56 32.64 -61.16 8.98
CA GLU A 56 32.65 -60.12 10.02
C GLU A 56 33.21 -58.74 9.56
N GLU A 57 33.23 -58.40 8.26
CA GLU A 57 33.73 -57.11 7.76
C GLU A 57 32.67 -55.98 7.73
N GLY A 58 31.38 -56.32 7.85
CA GLY A 58 30.25 -55.39 7.67
C GLY A 58 30.07 -54.30 8.75
N LEU A 59 30.67 -54.48 9.94
CA LEU A 59 30.59 -53.49 11.03
C LEU A 59 31.33 -52.20 10.69
N SER A 60 32.48 -52.29 10.01
CA SER A 60 33.32 -51.14 9.68
C SER A 60 32.69 -50.24 8.60
N GLU A 61 32.02 -50.84 7.61
CA GLU A 61 31.28 -50.11 6.59
C GLU A 61 30.02 -49.46 7.13
N SER A 62 29.31 -50.13 8.05
CA SER A 62 28.13 -49.57 8.70
C SER A 62 28.49 -48.33 9.53
N ALA A 63 29.61 -48.36 10.25
CA ALA A 63 30.13 -47.23 11.01
C ALA A 63 30.49 -46.05 10.09
N LYS A 64 31.19 -46.30 8.97
CA LYS A 64 31.51 -45.28 7.96
C LYS A 64 30.26 -44.67 7.33
N LYS A 65 29.23 -45.47 7.02
CA LYS A 65 27.94 -44.99 6.48
C LYS A 65 27.19 -44.11 7.49
N ILE A 66 27.24 -44.45 8.78
CA ILE A 66 26.64 -43.64 9.85
C ILE A 66 27.37 -42.29 9.97
N GLU A 67 28.70 -42.31 9.98
CA GLU A 67 29.52 -41.09 10.05
C GLU A 67 29.28 -40.17 8.85
N GLU A 68 29.21 -40.74 7.63
CA GLU A 68 28.90 -39.98 6.42
C GLU A 68 27.51 -39.34 6.49
N ASN A 69 26.51 -40.06 7.02
CA ASN A 69 25.17 -39.54 7.21
C ASN A 69 25.13 -38.41 8.26
N LEU A 70 25.88 -38.53 9.36
CA LEU A 70 25.99 -37.47 10.36
C LEU A 70 26.63 -36.21 9.77
N LYS A 71 27.70 -36.37 8.99
CA LYS A 71 28.37 -35.25 8.32
C LYS A 71 27.47 -34.55 7.31
N LYS A 72 26.70 -35.32 6.51
CA LYS A 72 25.69 -34.76 5.60
C LYS A 72 24.60 -33.98 6.34
N GLN A 73 24.15 -34.47 7.48
CA GLN A 73 23.17 -33.76 8.32
C GLN A 73 23.75 -32.46 8.90
N GLU A 74 24.99 -32.48 9.36
CA GLU A 74 25.68 -31.30 9.89
C GLU A 74 25.86 -30.22 8.80
N GLU A 75 26.34 -30.61 7.62
CA GLU A 75 26.48 -29.71 6.48
C GLU A 75 25.15 -29.11 6.05
N ALA A 76 24.07 -29.91 6.04
CA ALA A 76 22.72 -29.42 5.74
C ALA A 76 22.25 -28.36 6.75
N LEU A 77 22.51 -28.58 8.05
CA LEU A 77 22.19 -27.61 9.11
C LEU A 77 22.99 -26.32 8.98
N ILE A 78 24.28 -26.41 8.63
CA ILE A 78 25.14 -25.23 8.39
C ILE A 78 24.60 -24.42 7.21
N GLN A 79 24.24 -25.09 6.10
CA GLN A 79 23.67 -24.43 4.93
C GLN A 79 22.32 -23.79 5.24
N GLU A 80 21.47 -24.43 6.02
CA GLU A 80 20.17 -23.88 6.43
C GLU A 80 20.35 -22.63 7.30
N LYS A 81 21.23 -22.70 8.31
CA LYS A 81 21.60 -21.55 9.16
C LYS A 81 22.18 -20.41 8.30
N GLY A 82 23.01 -20.72 7.31
CA GLY A 82 23.55 -19.76 6.35
C GLY A 82 22.45 -19.07 5.53
N LYS A 83 21.53 -19.85 4.96
CA LYS A 83 20.36 -19.33 4.21
C LYS A 83 19.47 -18.46 5.09
N LEU A 84 19.26 -18.82 6.36
CA LEU A 84 18.47 -18.03 7.30
C LEU A 84 19.15 -16.69 7.63
N LYS A 85 20.47 -16.71 7.91
CA LYS A 85 21.28 -15.50 8.14
C LYS A 85 21.27 -14.58 6.91
N ALA A 86 21.43 -15.12 5.71
CA ALA A 86 21.37 -14.37 4.46
C ALA A 86 19.99 -13.71 4.25
N LYS A 87 18.91 -14.44 4.53
CA LYS A 87 17.54 -13.88 4.49
C LYS A 87 17.36 -12.73 5.47
N ARG A 88 17.86 -12.86 6.71
CA ARG A 88 17.83 -11.78 7.71
C ARG A 88 18.59 -10.55 7.23
N LYS A 89 19.83 -10.72 6.73
CA LYS A 89 20.63 -9.62 6.18
C LYS A 89 19.92 -8.91 5.01
N ALA A 90 19.33 -9.66 4.09
CA ALA A 90 18.58 -9.10 2.97
C ALA A 90 17.34 -8.30 3.41
N GLN A 91 16.65 -8.74 4.46
CA GLN A 91 15.53 -7.99 5.03
C GLN A 91 16.00 -6.69 5.69
N THR A 92 17.08 -6.74 6.47
CA THR A 92 17.66 -5.54 7.10
C THR A 92 18.11 -4.53 6.05
N LEU A 93 18.78 -4.98 4.98
CA LEU A 93 19.20 -4.11 3.87
C LEU A 93 18.01 -3.43 3.18
N LYS A 94 16.96 -4.19 2.87
CA LYS A 94 15.72 -3.63 2.28
C LYS A 94 15.07 -2.59 3.19
N PHE A 95 15.07 -2.84 4.50
CA PHE A 95 14.52 -1.88 5.45
C PHE A 95 15.35 -0.59 5.51
N GLN A 96 16.68 -0.70 5.52
CA GLN A 96 17.58 0.45 5.48
C GLN A 96 17.39 1.26 4.19
N GLU A 97 17.28 0.59 3.04
CA GLU A 97 17.01 1.23 1.75
C GLU A 97 15.67 1.98 1.76
N GLN A 98 14.62 1.39 2.31
CA GLN A 98 13.32 2.04 2.45
C GLN A 98 13.37 3.29 3.34
N GLN A 99 14.12 3.24 4.44
CA GLN A 99 14.31 4.41 5.32
C GLN A 99 15.05 5.54 4.59
N LYS A 100 16.12 5.21 3.86
CA LYS A 100 16.86 6.20 3.05
C LYS A 100 15.99 6.83 1.97
N LEU A 101 15.20 6.03 1.24
CA LEU A 101 14.27 6.54 0.23
C LEU A 101 13.20 7.45 0.85
N LYS A 102 12.70 7.11 2.04
CA LYS A 102 11.74 7.96 2.76
C LYS A 102 12.37 9.29 3.16
N GLN A 103 13.60 9.29 3.66
CA GLN A 103 14.34 10.51 4.00
C GLN A 103 14.57 11.39 2.77
N GLN A 104 15.07 10.83 1.67
CA GLN A 104 15.28 11.57 0.41
C GLN A 104 13.99 12.19 -0.13
N ARG A 105 12.86 11.47 -0.02
CA ARG A 105 11.56 12.00 -0.44
C ARG A 105 11.13 13.21 0.40
N LEU A 106 11.32 13.15 1.71
CA LEU A 106 11.00 14.26 2.62
C LEU A 106 11.92 15.46 2.37
N GLU A 107 13.21 15.24 2.12
CA GLU A 107 14.15 16.30 1.78
C GLU A 107 13.79 16.98 0.46
N LEU A 108 13.41 16.21 -0.56
CA LEU A 108 12.97 16.74 -1.85
C LEU A 108 11.67 17.55 -1.71
N GLU A 109 10.71 17.06 -0.92
CA GLU A 109 9.47 17.78 -0.62
C GLU A 109 9.74 19.08 0.12
N LYS A 110 10.64 19.07 1.11
CA LYS A 110 11.07 20.28 1.82
C LYS A 110 11.77 21.27 0.88
N ALA A 111 12.63 20.79 -0.02
CA ALA A 111 13.31 21.64 -1.01
C ALA A 111 12.31 22.31 -1.97
N LYS A 112 11.30 21.57 -2.45
CA LYS A 112 10.22 22.11 -3.28
C LYS A 112 9.40 23.18 -2.56
N LEU A 113 9.11 22.96 -1.27
CA LEU A 113 8.35 23.92 -0.47
C LEU A 113 9.14 25.21 -0.28
N LEU A 114 10.45 25.11 -0.01
CA LEU A 114 11.34 26.27 0.07
C LEU A 114 11.47 27.01 -1.27
N GLU A 115 11.53 26.29 -2.40
CA GLU A 115 11.55 26.91 -3.73
C GLU A 115 10.25 27.65 -4.03
N PHE A 116 9.11 27.06 -3.67
CA PHE A 116 7.81 27.69 -3.81
C PHE A 116 7.67 28.94 -2.93
N GLU A 117 8.17 28.90 -1.69
CA GLU A 117 8.20 30.06 -0.79
C GLU A 117 9.05 31.21 -1.37
N LYS A 118 10.20 30.89 -1.99
CA LYS A 118 11.04 31.89 -2.67
C LYS A 118 10.31 32.54 -3.85
N GLN A 119 9.57 31.76 -4.64
CA GLN A 119 8.79 32.28 -5.76
C GLN A 119 7.66 33.21 -5.29
N LEU A 120 6.97 32.85 -4.20
CA LEU A 120 5.96 33.72 -3.60
C LEU A 120 6.54 35.04 -3.11
N LYS A 121 7.68 35.01 -2.40
CA LYS A 121 8.37 36.23 -1.95
C LYS A 121 8.79 37.13 -3.10
N LEU A 122 9.26 36.56 -4.22
CA LEU A 122 9.62 37.34 -5.39
C LEU A 122 8.39 38.01 -6.04
N ARG A 123 7.26 37.29 -6.09
CA ARG A 123 6.00 37.84 -6.61
C ARG A 123 5.44 38.95 -5.72
N GLU A 124 5.51 38.77 -4.40
CA GLU A 124 5.08 39.79 -3.43
C GLU A 124 5.91 41.08 -3.57
N GLN A 125 7.24 40.96 -3.73
CA GLN A 125 8.11 42.11 -4.01
C GLN A 125 7.75 42.82 -5.32
N GLN A 126 7.43 42.08 -6.39
CA GLN A 126 6.98 42.67 -7.66
C GLN A 126 5.61 43.36 -7.53
N GLU A 127 4.69 42.77 -6.75
CA GLU A 127 3.38 43.38 -6.50
C GLU A 127 3.52 44.68 -5.69
N ASP A 128 4.40 44.73 -4.70
CA ASP A 128 4.64 45.94 -3.91
C ASP A 128 5.36 47.04 -4.71
N GLU A 129 6.32 46.69 -5.58
CA GLU A 129 6.91 47.63 -6.54
C GLU A 129 5.86 48.18 -7.51
N SER A 130 4.94 47.33 -8.00
CA SER A 130 3.86 47.76 -8.88
C SER A 130 2.86 48.67 -8.18
N LYS A 131 2.53 48.43 -6.91
CA LYS A 131 1.64 49.29 -6.10
C LYS A 131 2.27 50.65 -5.82
N GLN A 132 3.56 50.71 -5.51
CA GLN A 132 4.29 51.98 -5.38
C GLN A 132 4.30 52.76 -6.70
N LYS A 133 4.47 52.07 -7.83
CA LYS A 133 4.40 52.68 -9.16
C LYS A 133 2.99 53.18 -9.50
N ILE A 134 1.94 52.46 -9.11
CA ILE A 134 0.54 52.85 -9.29
C ILE A 134 0.19 54.06 -8.42
N GLN A 135 0.66 54.13 -7.17
CA GLN A 135 0.50 55.33 -6.33
C GLN A 135 1.18 56.57 -6.93
N ALA A 136 2.36 56.42 -7.53
CA ALA A 136 3.03 57.51 -8.25
C ALA A 136 2.32 57.90 -9.56
N LEU A 137 1.55 56.99 -10.17
CA LEU A 137 0.73 57.24 -11.37
C LEU A 137 -0.67 57.79 -11.03
N GLN A 138 -1.04 57.85 -9.75
CA GLN A 138 -2.37 58.31 -9.31
C GLN A 138 -2.49 59.84 -9.24
N GLU A 139 -1.39 60.58 -9.39
CA GLU A 139 -1.40 62.00 -9.72
C GLU A 139 -1.57 62.17 -11.24
N LEU A 140 -2.77 61.88 -11.74
CA LEU A 140 -3.10 62.15 -13.15
C LEU A 140 -3.17 63.67 -13.40
N PRO A 141 -2.55 64.19 -14.49
CA PRO A 141 -2.71 65.58 -14.88
C PRO A 141 -4.19 65.89 -15.09
N GLN A 142 -4.70 66.87 -14.34
CA GLN A 142 -6.11 67.25 -14.37
C GLN A 142 -6.57 67.69 -15.78
N GLU A 143 -5.63 68.14 -16.62
CA GLU A 143 -5.83 68.49 -18.02
C GLU A 143 -6.31 67.32 -18.92
N LEU A 144 -6.18 66.06 -18.49
CA LEU A 144 -6.67 64.91 -19.27
C LEU A 144 -8.19 64.71 -19.12
N PHE A 145 -8.77 65.09 -17.99
CA PHE A 145 -10.20 64.95 -17.72
C PHE A 145 -11.03 66.03 -18.42
N ASP A 146 -10.48 67.25 -18.54
CA ASP A 146 -11.12 68.36 -19.26
C ASP A 146 -11.27 68.07 -20.78
N ASN A 147 -10.43 67.17 -21.32
CA ASN A 147 -10.51 66.77 -22.73
C ASN A 147 -11.53 65.65 -23.00
N LEU A 148 -11.87 64.84 -21.99
CA LEU A 148 -12.86 63.75 -22.11
C LEU A 148 -14.30 64.23 -21.99
N GLU A 149 -14.55 65.30 -21.23
CA GLU A 149 -15.89 65.91 -21.11
C GLU A 149 -16.36 66.53 -22.45
N ASN A 150 -15.43 66.78 -23.39
CA ASN A 150 -15.73 67.24 -24.74
C ASN A 150 -16.04 66.10 -25.75
N ASP A 151 -15.68 64.84 -25.46
CA ASP A 151 -15.83 63.69 -26.38
C ASP A 151 -17.07 62.82 -26.08
N GLU A 152 -17.79 63.04 -24.97
CA GLU A 152 -18.94 62.21 -24.56
C GLU A 152 -20.22 62.38 -25.43
N GLN A 153 -20.25 63.26 -26.44
CA GLN A 153 -21.41 63.34 -27.34
C GLN A 153 -21.45 62.25 -28.43
N SER A 154 -20.44 61.38 -28.52
CA SER A 154 -20.32 60.45 -29.65
C SER A 154 -19.87 59.04 -29.26
N GLN A 155 -20.70 58.23 -28.60
CA GLN A 155 -20.63 56.78 -28.83
C GLN A 155 -21.86 55.96 -28.40
N LYS A 156 -22.39 55.23 -29.40
CA LYS A 156 -23.49 54.28 -29.33
C LYS A 156 -23.09 53.01 -28.58
N LYS A 157 -24.02 52.44 -27.82
CA LYS A 157 -23.90 51.17 -27.12
C LYS A 157 -23.81 50.00 -28.11
N GLU A 158 -22.67 49.33 -28.17
CA GLU A 158 -22.52 48.02 -28.83
C GLU A 158 -22.67 46.89 -27.81
N ASN A 159 -23.52 45.91 -28.15
CA ASN A 159 -23.73 44.68 -27.40
C ASN A 159 -22.45 43.82 -27.40
N GLN A 160 -21.74 43.75 -26.28
CA GLN A 160 -20.64 42.80 -26.08
C GLN A 160 -21.07 41.67 -25.14
N VAL A 161 -20.83 40.44 -25.60
CA VAL A 161 -20.92 39.22 -24.78
C VAL A 161 -19.91 39.33 -23.63
N PRO A 162 -20.30 39.06 -22.36
CA PRO A 162 -19.45 39.32 -21.21
C PRO A 162 -18.22 38.40 -21.20
N LYS A 163 -17.04 39.00 -21.19
CA LYS A 163 -15.71 38.32 -21.11
C LYS A 163 -15.28 38.00 -19.67
N HIS A 164 -16.08 38.36 -18.67
CA HIS A 164 -15.78 38.16 -17.25
C HIS A 164 -16.95 37.45 -16.55
N ILE A 165 -16.63 36.35 -15.85
CA ILE A 165 -17.59 35.65 -14.99
C ILE A 165 -17.72 36.47 -13.71
N ASN A 166 -18.94 36.93 -13.41
CA ASN A 166 -19.21 37.73 -12.23
C ASN A 166 -19.49 36.80 -11.03
N PHE A 167 -18.56 36.75 -10.07
CA PHE A 167 -18.66 35.86 -8.88
C PHE A 167 -19.73 36.25 -7.87
N ASN A 168 -20.38 37.40 -8.07
CA ASN A 168 -21.47 37.88 -7.21
C ASN A 168 -22.87 37.48 -7.69
N ASP A 169 -23.00 36.75 -8.81
CA ASP A 169 -24.30 36.36 -9.35
C ASP A 169 -24.79 35.05 -8.68
N PRO A 170 -25.83 35.07 -7.82
CA PRO A 170 -26.25 33.91 -7.04
C PRO A 170 -26.78 32.75 -7.90
N GLU A 171 -27.20 33.01 -9.15
CA GLU A 171 -27.59 31.95 -10.10
C GLU A 171 -26.38 31.17 -10.62
N SER A 172 -25.23 31.83 -10.84
CA SER A 172 -23.99 31.16 -11.27
C SER A 172 -23.48 30.17 -10.21
N LEU A 173 -23.65 30.52 -8.93
CA LEU A 173 -23.21 29.74 -7.77
C LEU A 173 -24.10 28.49 -7.55
N LEU A 174 -25.39 28.57 -7.93
CA LEU A 174 -26.32 27.45 -7.88
C LEU A 174 -26.07 26.44 -9.02
N LEU A 175 -25.76 26.91 -10.23
CA LEU A 175 -25.33 26.05 -11.35
C LEU A 175 -24.01 25.33 -11.01
N GLU A 176 -23.03 26.06 -10.49
CA GLU A 176 -21.71 25.53 -10.16
C GLU A 176 -21.75 24.44 -9.07
N LYS A 177 -22.68 24.55 -8.11
CA LYS A 177 -22.83 23.57 -7.02
C LYS A 177 -23.37 22.22 -7.50
N ASN A 178 -24.28 22.23 -8.48
CA ASN A 178 -24.80 21.00 -9.09
C ASN A 178 -23.76 20.36 -10.01
N ASP A 179 -23.12 21.17 -10.86
CA ASP A 179 -22.06 20.71 -11.78
C ASP A 179 -20.85 20.17 -11.02
N TRP A 180 -20.48 20.77 -9.89
CA TRP A 180 -19.42 20.26 -9.01
C TRP A 180 -19.74 18.87 -8.45
N SER A 181 -21.01 18.60 -8.13
CA SER A 181 -21.43 17.31 -7.58
C SER A 181 -21.37 16.19 -8.63
N GLU A 182 -21.73 16.51 -9.88
CA GLU A 182 -21.70 15.58 -11.00
C GLU A 182 -20.27 15.33 -11.47
N ASN A 183 -19.47 16.38 -11.56
CA ASN A 183 -18.03 16.30 -11.84
C ASN A 183 -17.29 15.49 -10.77
N LYS A 184 -17.65 15.65 -9.49
CA LYS A 184 -17.06 14.82 -8.43
C LYS A 184 -17.42 13.34 -8.59
N LYS A 185 -18.68 13.01 -8.92
CA LYS A 185 -19.11 11.62 -9.17
C LYS A 185 -18.43 11.02 -10.40
N SER A 186 -18.27 11.79 -11.48
CA SER A 186 -17.58 11.35 -12.69
C SER A 186 -16.10 11.06 -12.41
N ILE A 187 -15.41 11.98 -11.72
CA ILE A 187 -14.01 11.82 -11.27
C ILE A 187 -13.86 10.58 -10.37
N LEU A 188 -14.76 10.38 -9.41
CA LEU A 188 -14.72 9.20 -8.53
C LEU A 188 -14.94 7.89 -9.31
N ASN A 189 -15.84 7.90 -10.29
CA ASN A 189 -16.08 6.77 -11.16
C ASN A 189 -14.88 6.46 -12.05
N GLU A 190 -14.20 7.47 -12.58
CA GLU A 190 -12.96 7.31 -13.33
C GLU A 190 -11.84 6.74 -12.45
N LYS A 191 -11.63 7.30 -11.26
CA LYS A 191 -10.68 6.76 -10.27
C LYS A 191 -11.00 5.30 -9.94
N ARG A 192 -12.27 4.95 -9.81
CA ARG A 192 -12.70 3.56 -9.59
C ARG A 192 -12.39 2.67 -10.80
N LYS A 193 -12.60 3.16 -12.03
CA LYS A 193 -12.27 2.44 -13.27
C LYS A 193 -10.76 2.22 -13.40
N THR A 194 -9.94 3.24 -13.16
CA THR A 194 -8.47 3.13 -13.20
C THR A 194 -7.95 2.17 -12.14
N LEU A 195 -8.45 2.26 -10.90
CA LEU A 195 -8.11 1.31 -9.82
C LEU A 195 -8.51 -0.14 -10.15
N LYS A 196 -9.66 -0.36 -10.80
CA LYS A 196 -10.06 -1.70 -11.27
C LYS A 196 -9.07 -2.25 -12.30
N LYS A 197 -8.58 -1.42 -13.23
CA LYS A 197 -7.56 -1.81 -14.20
C LYS A 197 -6.25 -2.18 -13.51
N LEU A 198 -5.78 -1.35 -12.57
CA LEU A 198 -4.53 -1.59 -11.81
C LEU A 198 -4.59 -2.83 -10.91
N ARG A 199 -5.77 -3.14 -10.34
CA ARG A 199 -5.96 -4.31 -9.47
C ARG A 199 -6.15 -5.62 -10.24
N LYS A 200 -6.35 -5.58 -11.56
CA LYS A 200 -6.56 -6.79 -12.37
C LYS A 200 -5.27 -7.61 -12.39
N THR A 201 -5.36 -8.88 -12.01
CA THR A 201 -4.22 -9.81 -11.98
C THR A 201 -4.03 -10.56 -13.30
N GLN A 202 -5.00 -10.45 -14.21
CA GLN A 202 -5.04 -11.14 -15.50
C GLN A 202 -5.13 -10.14 -16.65
N ILE A 203 -4.28 -10.29 -17.64
CA ILE A 203 -4.26 -9.44 -18.84
C ILE A 203 -4.26 -10.36 -20.07
N THR A 204 -5.15 -10.08 -21.02
CA THR A 204 -5.15 -10.73 -22.33
C THR A 204 -4.15 -10.02 -23.23
N LYS A 205 -3.12 -10.73 -23.71
CA LYS A 205 -2.15 -10.23 -24.68
C LYS A 205 -2.09 -11.22 -25.84
N ASN A 206 -2.37 -10.73 -27.05
CA ASN A 206 -2.24 -11.50 -28.29
C ASN A 206 -2.93 -12.88 -28.24
N GLY A 207 -4.18 -12.94 -27.76
CA GLY A 207 -4.94 -14.20 -27.65
C GLY A 207 -4.62 -15.05 -26.40
N PHE A 208 -3.58 -14.72 -25.64
CA PHE A 208 -3.21 -15.43 -24.42
C PHE A 208 -3.64 -14.67 -23.15
N ILE A 209 -4.00 -15.40 -22.09
CA ILE A 209 -4.30 -14.83 -20.77
C ILE A 209 -3.07 -14.98 -19.88
N VAL A 210 -2.40 -13.87 -19.59
CA VAL A 210 -1.27 -13.83 -18.64
C VAL A 210 -1.80 -13.50 -17.25
N SER A 211 -1.60 -14.39 -16.27
CA SER A 211 -2.02 -14.19 -14.88
C SER A 211 -0.83 -14.06 -13.94
N LYS A 212 -0.91 -13.13 -12.97
CA LYS A 212 0.04 -13.03 -11.88
C LYS A 212 -0.26 -14.07 -10.79
N LEU A 213 0.71 -14.92 -10.46
CA LEU A 213 0.60 -15.86 -9.33
C LEU A 213 0.41 -15.10 -8.00
N SER A 214 -0.46 -15.64 -7.16
CA SER A 214 -0.73 -15.09 -5.83
C SER A 214 0.50 -15.18 -4.93
N THR A 215 0.77 -14.14 -4.14
CA THR A 215 1.87 -14.14 -3.18
C THR A 215 1.53 -15.01 -1.95
N LYS A 216 2.56 -15.57 -1.30
CA LYS A 216 2.44 -16.37 -0.07
C LYS A 216 1.72 -15.67 1.09
N SER A 217 1.51 -14.34 1.01
CA SER A 217 0.67 -13.60 1.95
C SER A 217 -0.78 -14.07 1.98
N THR A 218 -1.29 -14.62 0.87
CA THR A 218 -2.66 -15.17 0.81
C THR A 218 -2.83 -16.48 1.58
N LEU A 219 -1.76 -17.22 1.87
CA LEU A 219 -1.79 -18.44 2.68
C LEU A 219 -2.02 -18.14 4.17
N LYS A 220 -1.78 -16.90 4.61
CA LYS A 220 -2.00 -16.49 6.00
C LYS A 220 -3.48 -16.24 6.32
N PHE A 221 -4.33 -16.13 5.30
CA PHE A 221 -5.74 -15.81 5.46
C PHE A 221 -6.60 -16.91 4.83
N ALA A 222 -7.77 -17.15 5.42
CA ALA A 222 -8.75 -18.04 4.83
C ALA A 222 -9.19 -17.53 3.44
N PRO A 223 -9.52 -18.43 2.50
CA PRO A 223 -10.06 -18.03 1.21
C PRO A 223 -11.35 -17.23 1.40
N LYS A 224 -11.60 -16.29 0.47
CA LYS A 224 -12.82 -15.48 0.50
C LYS A 224 -14.04 -16.36 0.24
N SER A 225 -15.12 -16.09 0.94
CA SER A 225 -16.39 -16.77 0.73
C SER A 225 -16.96 -16.52 -0.67
N GLU A 226 -17.57 -17.55 -1.23
CA GLU A 226 -18.20 -17.47 -2.54
C GLU A 226 -19.55 -16.75 -2.46
N LYS A 227 -19.61 -15.57 -3.07
CA LYS A 227 -20.83 -14.72 -3.04
C LYS A 227 -22.04 -15.42 -3.64
N LYS A 228 -21.86 -16.29 -4.64
CA LYS A 228 -22.97 -17.05 -5.24
C LYS A 228 -23.63 -17.95 -4.20
N VAL A 229 -22.83 -18.78 -3.52
CA VAL A 229 -23.29 -19.67 -2.46
C VAL A 229 -23.96 -18.89 -1.33
N LEU A 230 -23.31 -17.83 -0.84
CA LEU A 230 -23.89 -16.97 0.21
C LEU A 230 -25.19 -16.31 -0.25
N SER A 231 -25.26 -15.81 -1.48
CA SER A 231 -26.48 -15.17 -1.99
C SER A 231 -27.65 -16.14 -2.13
N VAL A 232 -27.40 -17.41 -2.49
CA VAL A 232 -28.45 -18.44 -2.55
C VAL A 232 -28.94 -18.73 -1.14
N ARG A 233 -28.03 -18.96 -0.19
CA ARG A 233 -28.37 -19.15 1.23
C ARG A 233 -29.16 -17.96 1.77
N ASP A 234 -28.71 -16.74 1.53
CA ASP A 234 -29.36 -15.52 2.02
C ASP A 234 -30.72 -15.30 1.38
N LYS A 235 -30.85 -15.51 0.07
CA LYS A 235 -32.14 -15.44 -0.64
C LYS A 235 -33.13 -16.47 -0.12
N TRP A 236 -32.66 -17.69 0.13
CA TRP A 236 -33.50 -18.75 0.70
C TRP A 236 -33.99 -18.39 2.10
N LEU A 237 -33.10 -17.88 2.94
CA LEU A 237 -33.43 -17.44 4.30
C LEU A 237 -34.34 -16.20 4.31
N ARG A 238 -34.19 -15.28 3.36
CA ARG A 238 -34.97 -14.04 3.23
C ARG A 238 -36.12 -14.19 2.22
N ARG A 239 -36.54 -15.40 1.89
CA ARG A 239 -37.62 -15.62 0.93
C ARG A 239 -38.91 -15.01 1.46
N LYS A 240 -39.72 -14.43 0.57
CA LYS A 240 -40.98 -13.76 0.96
C LYS A 240 -41.94 -14.67 1.74
N ILE A 241 -41.85 -15.99 1.52
CA ILE A 241 -42.67 -17.00 2.23
C ILE A 241 -42.39 -17.06 3.73
N THR A 242 -41.17 -16.73 4.15
CA THR A 242 -40.85 -16.61 5.57
C THR A 242 -41.20 -15.18 5.96
N ASN A 243 -42.38 -14.97 6.54
CA ASN A 243 -42.83 -13.68 7.09
C ASN A 243 -41.94 -13.28 8.27
N ARG A 244 -40.72 -12.83 7.96
CA ARG A 244 -39.78 -12.30 8.94
C ARG A 244 -40.32 -10.96 9.41
N LYS A 245 -40.67 -10.88 10.70
CA LYS A 245 -40.99 -9.65 11.41
C LYS A 245 -39.73 -8.80 11.58
#